data_AF-A0A538QHE1-F1
#
_entry.id   AF-A0A538QHE1-F1
#
_cell.length_a   1.000
_cell.length_b   1.000
_cell.length_c   1.000
_cell.angle_alpha   90.00
_cell.angle_beta   90.00
_cell.angle_gamma   90.00
#
_symmetry.space_group_name_H-M   'P 1'
#
loop_
_entity.id
_entity.type
_entity.pdbx_description
1 polymer ?
#
loop_
_entity_poly.entity_id
_entity_poly.type
_entity_poly.pdbx_seq_one_letter_code
_entity_poly.pdbx_strand_id
1 'polypeptide(L)'
;MGERRVVRFPTPPDLHVEPPLGPLLVLEMAAEVAANALRARHVAIQGDFWPDETDEVTTARVLARECDQLVETLNDYRRRILARLRRERSEWPV
;
A
#
# COMPACT_ATOMS: atom_id res chain seq x y z
N MET A 1 12.64 -12.95 -14.85
CA MET A 1 12.46 -13.58 -13.53
C MET A 1 12.00 -12.49 -12.58
N GLY A 2 10.71 -12.43 -12.25
CA GLY A 2 10.21 -11.46 -11.28
C GLY A 2 10.62 -11.92 -9.88
N GLU A 3 11.48 -11.16 -9.20
CA GLU A 3 11.76 -11.40 -7.79
C GLU A 3 10.44 -11.42 -7.02
N ARG A 4 10.19 -12.53 -6.33
CA ARG A 4 9.01 -12.68 -5.47
C ARG A 4 9.18 -11.67 -4.33
N ARG A 5 8.59 -10.48 -4.47
CA ARG A 5 8.67 -9.40 -3.48
C ARG A 5 8.06 -9.91 -2.18
N VAL A 6 8.91 -10.29 -1.21
CA VAL A 6 8.45 -10.77 0.09
C VAL A 6 7.88 -9.58 0.86
N VAL A 7 6.55 -9.48 0.93
CA VAL A 7 5.87 -8.47 1.74
C VAL A 7 6.10 -8.83 3.21
N ARG A 8 6.84 -7.98 3.92
CA ARG A 8 7.19 -8.21 5.33
C ARG A 8 6.32 -7.37 6.25
N PHE A 9 5.38 -8.00 6.93
CA PHE A 9 4.53 -7.36 7.92
C PHE A 9 5.30 -7.09 9.23
N PRO A 10 4.94 -6.02 9.98
CA PRO A 10 5.46 -5.79 11.31
C PRO A 10 5.04 -6.93 12.24
N THR A 11 5.96 -7.33 13.11
CA THR A 11 5.71 -8.26 14.20
C THR A 11 5.11 -7.51 15.41
N PRO A 12 4.49 -8.19 16.38
CA PRO A 12 3.96 -7.52 17.57
C PRO A 12 4.98 -6.64 18.31
N PRO A 13 6.25 -7.04 18.48
CA PRO A 13 7.28 -6.15 19.04
C PRO A 13 7.52 -4.89 18.19
N ASP A 14 7.45 -4.97 16.86
CA ASP A 14 7.63 -3.82 15.98
C ASP A 14 6.51 -2.79 16.19
N LEU A 15 5.28 -3.25 16.41
CA LEU A 15 4.12 -2.40 16.70
C LEU A 15 4.20 -1.78 18.10
N HIS A 16 4.92 -2.39 19.04
CA HIS A 16 5.14 -1.82 20.35
C HIS A 16 6.20 -0.70 20.32
N VAL A 17 7.25 -0.88 19.51
CA VAL A 17 8.34 0.11 19.35
C VAL A 17 7.93 1.24 18.41
N GLU A 18 7.16 0.93 17.36
CA GLU A 18 6.63 1.90 16.40
C GLU A 18 5.10 1.76 16.27
N PRO A 19 4.34 2.27 17.25
CA PRO A 19 2.86 2.22 17.24
C PRO A 19 2.21 2.78 15.98
N PRO A 20 2.73 3.85 15.31
CA PRO A 20 2.14 4.36 14.09
C PRO A 20 2.06 3.35 12.93
N LEU A 21 2.87 2.28 12.95
CA LEU A 21 2.79 1.24 11.91
C LEU A 21 1.43 0.54 11.85
N GLY A 22 0.71 0.45 12.98
CA GLY A 22 -0.62 -0.17 13.02
C GLY A 22 -1.66 0.58 12.17
N PRO A 23 -1.94 1.86 12.47
CA PRO A 23 -2.85 2.67 11.65
C PRO A 23 -2.44 2.76 10.17
N LEU A 24 -1.14 2.82 9.87
CA LEU A 24 -0.65 2.86 8.49
C LEU A 24 -0.93 1.56 7.73
N LEU A 25 -0.85 0.40 8.38
CA LEU A 25 -1.27 -0.87 7.77
C LEU A 25 -2.78 -0.90 7.47
N VAL A 26 -3.61 -0.37 8.38
CA VAL A 26 -5.05 -0.29 8.17
C VAL A 26 -5.36 0.61 6.97
N LEU A 27 -4.65 1.73 6.86
CA LEU A 27 -4.78 2.64 5.72
C LEU A 27 -4.33 1.98 4.40
N GLU A 28 -3.23 1.23 4.41
CA GLU A 28 -2.74 0.45 3.27
C GLU A 28 -3.82 -0.53 2.78
N MET A 29 -4.40 -1.32 3.69
CA MET A 29 -5.48 -2.26 3.35
C MET A 29 -6.74 -1.55 2.85
N ALA A 30 -7.14 -0.44 3.48
CA ALA A 30 -8.30 0.33 3.07
C ALA A 30 -8.13 0.89 1.65
N ALA A 31 -6.94 1.39 1.31
CA ALA A 31 -6.61 1.88 -0.02
C ALA A 31 -6.62 0.76 -1.07
N GLU A 32 -6.05 -0.41 -0.78
CA GLU A 32 -6.12 -1.57 -1.67
C GLU A 32 -7.57 -2.01 -1.94
N VAL A 33 -8.38 -2.11 -0.89
CA VAL A 33 -9.80 -2.48 -1.00
C VAL A 33 -10.57 -1.46 -1.82
N ALA A 34 -10.36 -0.17 -1.58
CA ALA A 34 -11.01 0.91 -2.32
C ALA A 34 -10.65 0.87 -3.81
N ALA A 35 -9.36 0.75 -4.14
CA ALA A 35 -8.90 0.68 -5.52
C ALA A 35 -9.50 -0.52 -6.26
N ASN A 36 -9.54 -1.70 -5.60
CA ASN A 36 -10.13 -2.90 -6.16
C ASN A 36 -11.65 -2.78 -6.32
N ALA A 37 -12.35 -2.17 -5.37
CA ALA A 37 -13.79 -1.94 -5.47
C ALA A 37 -14.14 -0.98 -6.63
N LEU A 38 -13.35 0.08 -6.81
CA LEU A 38 -13.52 1.03 -7.93
C LEU A 38 -13.35 0.33 -9.29
N ARG A 39 -12.30 -0.49 -9.43
CA ARG A 39 -12.05 -1.30 -10.64
C ARG A 39 -13.14 -2.34 -10.89
N ALA A 40 -13.63 -3.01 -9.84
CA ALA A 40 -14.68 -4.01 -9.96
C ALA A 40 -16.01 -3.38 -10.40
N ARG A 41 -16.33 -2.19 -9.85
CA ARG A 41 -17.54 -1.44 -10.24
C ARG A 41 -17.46 -0.90 -11.66
N HIS A 42 -16.27 -0.51 -12.12
CA HIS A 42 -16.08 0.07 -13.44
C HIS A 42 -15.00 -0.72 -14.21
N VAL A 43 -15.43 -1.78 -14.91
CA VAL A 43 -14.57 -2.67 -15.71
C VAL A 43 -13.70 -1.88 -16.72
N ALA A 44 -14.19 -0.73 -17.20
CA ALA A 44 -13.48 0.17 -18.11
C ALA A 44 -12.24 0.88 -17.51
N ILE A 45 -12.04 0.82 -16.18
CA ILE A 45 -10.82 1.34 -15.51
C ILE A 45 -9.58 0.49 -15.84
N GLN A 46 -9.77 -0.77 -16.27
CA GLN A 46 -8.66 -1.62 -16.71
C GLN A 46 -8.26 -1.27 -18.16
N GLY A 47 -7.52 -0.18 -18.36
CA GLY A 47 -6.98 0.22 -19.66
C GLY A 47 -6.63 1.71 -19.77
N ASP A 48 -5.97 2.08 -20.86
CA ASP A 48 -5.70 3.48 -21.19
C ASP A 48 -6.99 4.17 -21.64
N PHE A 49 -7.23 5.35 -21.06
CA PHE A 49 -8.24 6.37 -21.41
C PHE A 49 -9.14 6.08 -22.63
N TRP A 50 -10.45 5.98 -22.40
CA TRP A 50 -11.42 5.86 -23.48
C TRP A 50 -11.94 7.26 -23.86
N PRO A 51 -11.98 7.63 -25.16
CA PRO A 51 -12.46 8.94 -25.60
C PRO A 51 -13.87 9.30 -25.12
N ASP A 52 -14.71 8.29 -24.88
CA ASP A 52 -16.12 8.44 -24.49
C ASP A 52 -16.36 8.09 -23.00
N GLU A 53 -15.32 8.17 -22.17
CA GLU A 53 -15.40 7.82 -20.75
C GLU A 53 -16.22 8.86 -19.97
N THR A 54 -17.23 8.39 -19.25
CA THR A 54 -18.03 9.27 -18.38
C THR A 54 -17.19 9.87 -17.25
N ASP A 55 -17.61 11.03 -16.72
CA ASP A 55 -16.97 11.68 -15.57
C ASP A 55 -16.87 10.76 -14.35
N GLU A 56 -17.87 9.89 -14.13
CA GLU A 56 -17.87 8.90 -13.03
C GLU A 56 -16.73 7.89 -13.18
N VAL A 57 -16.54 7.32 -14.38
CA VAL A 57 -15.46 6.35 -14.65
C VAL A 57 -14.09 7.03 -14.59
N THR A 58 -13.97 8.25 -15.12
CA THR A 58 -12.73 9.04 -15.01
C THR A 58 -12.36 9.30 -13.55
N THR A 59 -13.32 9.72 -12.73
CA THR A 59 -13.13 9.96 -11.29
C THR A 59 -12.73 8.67 -10.58
N ALA A 60 -13.41 7.56 -10.86
CA ALA A 60 -13.11 6.27 -10.26
C ALA A 60 -11.71 5.76 -10.64
N ARG A 61 -11.26 5.97 -11.89
CA ARG A 61 -9.89 5.64 -12.31
C ARG A 61 -8.85 6.46 -11.58
N VAL A 62 -9.05 7.78 -11.49
CA VAL A 62 -8.12 8.67 -10.78
C VAL A 62 -8.02 8.24 -9.31
N LEU A 63 -9.15 8.01 -8.63
CA LEU A 63 -9.17 7.56 -7.24
C LEU A 63 -8.48 6.20 -7.06
N ALA A 64 -8.69 5.25 -7.97
CA ALA A 64 -8.02 3.95 -7.92
C ALA A 64 -6.50 4.09 -8.07
N ARG A 65 -6.04 4.97 -8.96
CA ARG A 65 -4.62 5.28 -9.14
C ARG A 65 -4.01 5.94 -7.91
N GLU A 66 -4.68 6.92 -7.31
CA GLU A 66 -4.19 7.57 -6.09
C GLU A 66 -4.11 6.60 -4.91
N CYS A 67 -5.07 5.66 -4.82
CA CYS A 67 -5.03 4.58 -3.84
C CYS A 67 -3.83 3.65 -4.07
N ASP A 68 -3.53 3.25 -5.31
CA ASP A 68 -2.31 2.46 -5.60
C ASP A 68 -1.04 3.22 -5.18
N GLN A 69 -0.96 4.52 -5.52
CA GLN A 69 0.20 5.34 -5.18
C GLN A 69 0.39 5.47 -3.66
N LEU A 70 -0.72 5.61 -2.93
CA LEU A 70 -0.73 5.60 -1.46
C LEU A 70 -0.22 4.25 -0.92
N VAL A 71 -0.71 3.13 -1.45
CA VAL A 71 -0.26 1.78 -1.06
C VAL A 71 1.24 1.62 -1.28
N GLU A 72 1.77 2.06 -2.42
CA GLU A 72 3.21 2.02 -2.70
C GLU A 72 4.02 2.86 -1.69
N THR A 73 3.54 4.07 -1.40
CA THR A 73 4.18 5.01 -0.48
C THR A 73 4.22 4.46 0.95
N LEU A 74 3.10 3.90 1.43
CA LEU A 74 2.99 3.27 2.74
C LEU A 74 3.89 2.04 2.82
N ASN A 75 3.92 1.22 1.77
CA ASN A 75 4.79 0.06 1.66
C ASN A 75 6.28 0.42 1.74
N ASP A 76 6.71 1.48 1.05
CA ASP A 76 8.08 1.99 1.09
C ASP A 76 8.44 2.49 2.49
N TYR A 77 7.58 3.29 3.09
CA TYR A 77 7.77 3.83 4.44
C TYR A 77 7.90 2.70 5.47
N ARG A 78 6.96 1.74 5.46
CA ARG A 78 6.97 0.56 6.33
C ARG A 78 8.25 -0.26 6.16
N ARG A 79 8.70 -0.49 4.93
CA ARG A 79 9.95 -1.22 4.65
C ARG A 79 11.17 -0.53 5.27
N ARG A 80 11.25 0.80 5.18
CA ARG A 80 12.35 1.58 5.76
C ARG A 80 12.38 1.49 7.28
N ILE A 81 11.23 1.61 7.95
CA ILE A 81 11.13 1.46 9.41
C ILE A 81 11.54 0.05 9.84
N LEU A 82 10.98 -0.99 9.21
CA LEU A 82 11.28 -2.37 9.57
C LEU A 82 12.76 -2.75 9.31
N ALA A 83 13.40 -2.13 8.31
CA ALA A 83 14.82 -2.27 8.09
C ALA A 83 15.64 -1.59 9.21
N ARG A 84 15.23 -0.40 9.64
CA ARG A 84 15.85 0.33 10.77
C ARG A 84 15.74 -0.47 12.07
N LEU A 85 14.53 -0.89 12.45
CA LEU A 85 14.27 -1.69 13.65
C LEU A 85 14.99 -3.05 13.65
N ARG A 86 15.30 -3.61 12.48
CA ARG A 86 16.10 -4.84 12.39
C ARG A 86 17.57 -4.55 12.71
N ARG A 87 18.13 -3.47 12.16
CA ARG A 87 19.51 -3.06 12.44
C ARG A 87 19.73 -2.75 13.92
N GLU A 88 18.84 -1.97 14.51
CA GLU A 88 18.88 -1.63 15.93
C GLU A 88 18.87 -2.88 16.83
N ARG A 89 18.09 -3.91 16.48
CA ARG A 89 18.08 -5.19 17.21
C ARG A 89 19.35 -6.02 17.02
N SER A 90 19.96 -6.00 15.83
CA SER A 90 21.23 -6.72 15.61
C SER A 90 22.43 -6.05 16.25
N GLU A 91 22.34 -4.76 16.56
CA GLU A 91 23.40 -3.97 17.19
C GLU A 91 23.28 -3.96 18.72
N TRP A 92 22.20 -4.50 19.28
CA TRP A 92 22.02 -4.59 20.73
C TRP A 92 22.99 -5.64 21.33
N PRO A 93 23.85 -5.28 22.29
CA PRO A 93 24.73 -6.23 22.93
C PRO A 93 23.89 -7.23 23.75
N VAL A 94 24.08 -8.52 23.47
CA VAL A 94 23.45 -9.63 24.22
C VAL A 94 23.96 -9.65 25.65
#